data_AF-A0A9E3AHQ5-F1
#
_entry.id   AF-A0A9E3AHQ5-F1
#
_cell.length_a   1.000
_cell.length_b   1.000
_cell.length_c   1.000
_cell.angle_alpha   90.00
_cell.angle_beta   90.00
_cell.angle_gamma   90.00
#
_symmetry.space_group_name_H-M   'P 1'
#
loop_
_entity.id
_entity.type
_entity.pdbx_description
1 polymer ?
#
loop_
_entity_poly.entity_id
_entity_poly.type
_entity_poly.pdbx_seq_one_letter_code
_entity_poly.pdbx_strand_id
1 'polypeptide(L)'
;GAVEPGESFEAAAVRELAEETGVRIDHPGLQVARKEVMLQLPDGEHVMADERYFLVEIGDHPLSDEGWTAEERGFMAEHRWWTTEALAATAEPFWPKDLVELVQAAKTAR
;
A
#
# COMPACT_ATOMS: atom_id res chain seq x y z
N GLY A 1 -2.29 -1.55 -5.18
CA GLY A 1 -3.64 -1.55 -5.74
C GLY A 1 -4.40 -2.86 -5.61
N ALA A 2 -4.95 -3.34 -6.73
CA ALA A 2 -6.06 -4.30 -6.78
C ALA A 2 -5.60 -5.73 -7.07
N VAL A 3 -6.40 -6.71 -6.66
CA VAL A 3 -6.15 -8.13 -6.98
C VAL A 3 -6.81 -8.47 -8.31
N GLU A 4 -6.05 -9.06 -9.22
CA GLU A 4 -6.59 -9.52 -10.51
C GLU A 4 -7.35 -10.86 -10.40
N PRO A 5 -8.25 -11.19 -11.34
CA PRO A 5 -8.96 -12.46 -11.33
C PRO A 5 -8.03 -13.68 -11.32
N GLY A 6 -8.11 -14.47 -10.23
CA GLY A 6 -7.28 -15.67 -10.05
C GLY A 6 -5.91 -15.39 -9.42
N GLU A 7 -5.59 -14.14 -9.12
CA GLU A 7 -4.38 -13.73 -8.42
C GLU A 7 -4.54 -13.91 -6.90
N SER A 8 -3.46 -14.28 -6.20
CA SER A 8 -3.44 -14.29 -4.74
C SER A 8 -3.15 -12.89 -4.21
N PHE A 9 -3.53 -12.60 -2.96
CA PHE A 9 -3.22 -11.30 -2.34
C PHE A 9 -1.72 -11.05 -2.23
N GLU A 10 -0.93 -12.09 -2.02
CA GLU A 10 0.52 -11.99 -1.96
C GLU A 10 1.11 -11.66 -3.33
N ALA A 11 0.63 -12.33 -4.40
CA ALA A 11 1.07 -12.06 -5.76
C ALA A 11 0.72 -10.63 -6.18
N ALA A 12 -0.51 -10.19 -5.89
CA ALA A 12 -0.95 -8.82 -6.12
C ALA A 12 -0.06 -7.82 -5.39
N ALA A 13 0.23 -8.04 -4.09
CA ALA A 13 1.07 -7.14 -3.31
C ALA A 13 2.50 -7.00 -3.89
N VAL A 14 3.07 -8.07 -4.46
CA VAL A 14 4.39 -8.04 -5.12
C VAL A 14 4.33 -7.26 -6.43
N ARG A 15 3.33 -7.53 -7.28
CA ARG A 15 3.15 -6.87 -8.57
C ARG A 15 2.90 -5.38 -8.39
N GLU A 16 1.92 -5.03 -7.56
CA GLU A 16 1.49 -3.65 -7.30
C GLU A 16 2.62 -2.81 -6.68
N LEU A 17 3.40 -3.37 -5.75
CA LEU A 17 4.56 -2.67 -5.19
C LEU A 17 5.56 -2.30 -6.29
N ALA A 18 5.80 -3.20 -7.26
CA ALA A 18 6.70 -2.95 -8.37
C ALA A 18 6.13 -1.94 -9.37
N GLU A 19 4.83 -1.98 -9.65
CA GLU A 19 4.15 -1.05 -10.57
C GLU A 19 4.07 0.36 -10.01
N GLU A 20 3.68 0.50 -8.74
CA GLU A 20 3.47 1.80 -8.11
C GLU A 20 4.79 2.46 -7.66
N THR A 21 5.79 1.67 -7.25
CA THR A 21 7.00 2.21 -6.61
C THR A 21 8.33 1.81 -7.26
N GLY A 22 8.31 0.89 -8.23
CA GLY A 22 9.51 0.32 -8.84
C GLY A 22 10.22 -0.74 -8.00
N VAL A 23 9.84 -0.93 -6.74
CA VAL A 23 10.46 -1.89 -5.82
C VAL A 23 10.06 -3.31 -6.18
N ARG A 24 11.05 -4.17 -6.45
CA ARG A 24 10.84 -5.59 -6.77
C ARG A 24 11.25 -6.48 -5.60
N ILE A 25 10.34 -7.37 -5.21
CA ILE A 25 10.54 -8.38 -4.16
C ILE A 25 10.02 -9.74 -4.64
N ASP A 26 10.49 -10.83 -4.04
CA ASP A 26 10.02 -12.17 -4.41
C ASP A 26 8.75 -12.59 -3.63
N HIS A 27 8.55 -12.03 -2.43
CA HIS A 27 7.43 -12.36 -1.54
C HIS A 27 7.14 -11.18 -0.59
N PRO A 28 5.88 -10.83 -0.30
CA PRO A 28 5.53 -9.66 0.51
C PRO A 28 5.68 -9.88 2.02
N GLY A 29 5.97 -11.11 2.42
CA GLY A 29 6.18 -11.49 3.82
C GLY A 29 4.88 -11.81 4.54
N LEU A 30 4.85 -11.51 5.84
CA LEU A 30 3.68 -11.79 6.68
C LEU A 30 2.57 -10.77 6.40
N GLN A 31 1.35 -11.28 6.24
CA GLN A 31 0.15 -10.45 6.30
C GLN A 31 -0.04 -9.93 7.73
N VAL A 32 -0.03 -8.62 7.90
CA VAL A 32 -0.11 -7.95 9.22
C VAL A 32 -1.51 -7.43 9.53
N ALA A 33 -2.35 -7.23 8.53
CA ALA A 33 -3.74 -6.85 8.73
C ALA A 33 -4.66 -7.29 7.59
N ARG A 34 -5.95 -7.40 7.91
CA ARG A 34 -7.07 -7.52 6.98
C ARG A 34 -8.11 -6.48 7.36
N LYS A 35 -8.65 -5.75 6.40
CA LYS A 35 -9.73 -4.77 6.60
C LYS A 35 -10.76 -4.91 5.49
N GLU A 36 -12.03 -4.78 5.84
CA GLU A 36 -13.11 -4.66 4.86
C GLU A 36 -13.58 -3.21 4.88
N VAL A 37 -13.46 -2.52 3.74
CA VAL A 37 -13.73 -1.08 3.62
C VAL A 37 -14.68 -0.86 2.45
N MET A 38 -15.72 -0.07 2.66
CA MET A 38 -16.58 0.37 1.55
C MET A 38 -15.90 1.54 0.84
N LEU A 39 -15.46 1.31 -0.39
CA LEU A 39 -14.84 2.32 -1.25
C LEU A 39 -15.85 2.80 -2.29
N GLN A 40 -15.81 4.10 -2.59
CA GLN A 40 -16.51 4.65 -3.74
C GLN A 40 -15.52 4.78 -4.90
N LEU A 41 -15.82 4.14 -6.03
CA LEU A 41 -15.04 4.21 -7.25
C LEU A 41 -15.27 5.56 -7.98
N PRO A 42 -14.38 5.96 -8.92
CA PRO A 42 -14.52 7.22 -9.65
C PRO A 42 -15.82 7.37 -10.45
N ASP A 43 -16.45 6.26 -10.84
CA ASP A 43 -17.76 6.23 -11.51
C ASP A 43 -18.96 6.38 -10.54
N GLY A 44 -18.68 6.42 -9.23
CA GLY A 44 -19.66 6.55 -8.16
C GLY A 44 -20.16 5.23 -7.58
N GLU A 45 -19.80 4.09 -8.17
CA GLU A 45 -20.15 2.77 -7.63
C GLU A 45 -19.48 2.53 -6.27
N HIS A 46 -20.14 1.77 -5.40
CA HIS A 46 -19.58 1.38 -4.12
C HIS A 46 -19.16 -0.08 -4.15
N VAL A 47 -17.92 -0.35 -3.76
CA VAL A 47 -17.37 -1.70 -3.66
C VAL A 47 -16.97 -1.98 -2.22
N MET A 48 -17.20 -3.22 -1.77
CA MET A 48 -16.61 -3.70 -0.53
C MET A 48 -15.20 -4.21 -0.85
N ALA A 49 -14.18 -3.44 -0.49
CA ALA A 49 -12.79 -3.81 -0.67
C ALA A 49 -12.32 -4.69 0.50
N ASP A 50 -11.81 -5.87 0.19
CA ASP A 50 -11.18 -6.78 1.15
C ASP A 50 -9.66 -6.55 1.13
N GLU A 51 -9.20 -5.57 1.90
CA GLU A 51 -7.81 -5.13 1.91
C GLU A 51 -6.93 -6.06 2.75
N ARG A 52 -5.72 -6.33 2.23
CA ARG A 52 -4.67 -7.11 2.90
C ARG A 52 -3.40 -6.28 2.97
N TYR A 53 -2.87 -6.13 4.18
CA TYR A 53 -1.67 -5.35 4.43
C TYR A 53 -0.52 -6.29 4.75
N PHE A 54 0.63 -6.06 4.13
CA PHE A 54 1.85 -6.82 4.31
C PHE A 54 2.98 -5.89 4.73
N LEU A 55 3.87 -6.36 5.62
CA LEU A 55 5.05 -5.61 6.02
C LEU A 55 6.24 -6.03 5.16
N VAL A 56 6.68 -5.14 4.27
CA VAL A 56 7.87 -5.30 3.45
C VAL A 56 8.98 -4.41 4.00
N GLU A 57 10.14 -5.01 4.22
CA GLU A 57 11.36 -4.24 4.47
C GLU A 57 12.16 -4.13 3.19
N ILE A 58 12.45 -2.89 2.83
CA ILE A 58 13.30 -2.57 1.70
C ILE A 58 14.50 -1.82 2.24
N GLY A 59 15.67 -2.10 1.68
CA GLY A 59 16.89 -1.36 2.01
C GLY A 59 16.83 0.07 1.47
N ASP A 60 17.98 0.60 1.08
CA ASP A 60 18.06 1.90 0.41
C ASP A 60 17.68 1.77 -1.08
N HIS A 61 16.40 1.53 -1.35
CA HIS A 61 15.88 1.43 -2.71
C HIS A 61 15.25 2.76 -3.13
N PRO A 62 15.68 3.37 -4.25
CA PRO A 62 15.03 4.56 -4.77
C PRO A 62 13.62 4.22 -5.24
N LEU A 63 12.64 5.04 -4.84
CA LEU A 63 11.29 4.96 -5.38
C LEU A 63 11.28 5.47 -6.82
N SER A 64 10.50 4.83 -7.68
CA SER A 64 10.31 5.23 -9.08
C SER A 64 8.82 5.30 -9.41
N ASP A 65 8.43 6.34 -10.13
CA ASP A 65 7.10 6.55 -10.70
C ASP A 65 7.05 6.24 -12.21
N GLU A 66 8.13 5.71 -12.78
CA GLU A 66 8.21 5.40 -14.22
C GLU A 66 7.14 4.39 -14.66
N GLY A 67 6.69 3.53 -13.73
CA GLY A 67 5.64 2.53 -13.95
C GLY A 67 4.22 3.08 -14.01
N TRP A 68 3.99 4.33 -13.57
CA TRP A 68 2.63 4.86 -13.48
C TRP A 68 1.98 5.00 -14.86
N THR A 69 0.81 4.37 -14.98
CA THR A 69 -0.13 4.51 -16.09
C THR A 69 -0.62 5.96 -16.23
N ALA A 70 -1.21 6.28 -17.39
CA ALA A 70 -1.78 7.61 -17.63
C ALA A 70 -2.91 7.96 -16.64
N GLU A 71 -3.66 6.95 -16.21
CA GLU A 71 -4.73 7.09 -15.22
C GLU A 71 -4.13 7.42 -13.85
N GLU A 72 -3.11 6.68 -13.41
CA GLU A 72 -2.40 6.91 -12.14
C GLU A 72 -1.75 8.29 -12.06
N ARG A 73 -1.13 8.75 -13.14
CA ARG A 73 -0.61 10.13 -13.22
C ARG A 73 -1.71 11.20 -13.08
N GLY A 74 -2.98 10.84 -13.27
CA GLY A 74 -4.12 11.72 -13.05
C GLY A 74 -4.47 11.94 -11.58
N PHE A 75 -4.08 11.04 -10.68
CA PHE A 75 -4.43 11.10 -9.25
C PHE A 75 -3.26 10.97 -8.27
N MET A 76 -2.13 10.38 -8.69
CA MET A 76 -0.89 10.28 -7.90
C MET A 76 0.00 11.48 -8.21
N ALA A 77 0.49 12.14 -7.16
CA ALA A 77 1.32 13.35 -7.28
C ALA A 77 2.80 13.08 -7.01
N GLU A 78 3.13 12.48 -5.87
CA GLU A 78 4.50 12.18 -5.46
C GLU A 78 4.51 10.99 -4.49
N HIS A 79 5.69 10.40 -4.32
CA HIS A 79 5.98 9.46 -3.24
C HIS A 79 7.10 9.99 -2.35
N ARG A 80 6.97 9.78 -1.05
CA ARG A 80 8.00 10.11 -0.06
C ARG A 80 7.98 9.16 1.12
N TRP A 81 9.15 8.99 1.75
CA TRP A 81 9.27 8.22 2.99
C TRP A 81 8.86 9.05 4.19
N TRP A 82 8.02 8.46 5.05
CA TRP A 82 7.64 9.02 6.34
C TRP A 82 8.22 8.18 7.47
N THR A 83 8.70 8.83 8.52
CA THR A 83 8.92 8.13 9.80
C THR A 83 7.57 7.95 10.50
N THR A 84 7.48 6.97 11.41
CA THR A 84 6.27 6.73 12.20
C THR A 84 5.89 7.93 13.05
N GLU A 85 6.88 8.69 13.54
CA GLU A 85 6.67 9.89 14.35
C GLU A 85 6.15 11.04 13.49
N ALA A 86 6.70 11.22 12.29
CA ALA A 86 6.25 12.25 11.37
C ALA A 86 4.81 11.97 10.90
N LEU A 87 4.48 10.71 10.61
CA LEU A 87 3.14 10.30 10.24
C LEU A 87 2.15 10.47 11.40
N ALA A 88 2.54 10.20 12.64
CA ALA A 88 1.70 10.41 13.81
C ALA A 88 1.45 11.90 14.14
N ALA A 89 2.39 12.77 13.78
CA ALA A 89 2.31 14.22 14.03
C ALA A 89 1.65 15.00 12.88
N THR A 90 1.42 14.37 11.72
CA THR A 90 0.87 15.07 10.55
C THR A 90 -0.61 15.41 10.72
N ALA A 91 -1.01 16.54 10.16
CA ALA A 91 -2.42 16.88 9.97
C ALA A 91 -2.95 16.42 8.59
N GLU A 92 -2.07 15.94 7.71
CA GLU A 92 -2.45 15.41 6.40
C GLU A 92 -3.28 14.13 6.58
N PRO A 93 -4.41 13.97 5.86
CA PRO A 93 -5.19 12.76 5.95
C PRO A 93 -4.44 11.59 5.30
N PHE A 94 -4.18 10.54 6.07
CA PHE A 94 -3.68 9.27 5.57
C PHE A 94 -4.63 8.11 5.92
N TRP A 95 -4.46 7.00 5.20
CA TRP A 95 -5.20 5.76 5.40
C TRP A 95 -4.23 4.56 5.31
N PRO A 96 -4.54 3.44 5.99
CA PRO A 96 -5.59 3.32 7.00
C PRO A 96 -5.29 4.20 8.23
N LYS A 97 -6.31 4.58 8.99
CA LYS A 97 -6.15 5.55 10.10
C LYS A 97 -5.26 5.04 11.23
N ASP A 98 -5.18 3.73 11.38
CA ASP A 98 -4.35 3.00 12.33
C ASP A 98 -3.03 2.53 11.71
N LEU A 99 -2.56 3.14 10.62
CA LEU A 99 -1.33 2.72 9.93
C LEU A 99 -0.11 2.73 10.85
N VAL A 100 0.00 3.72 11.75
CA VAL A 100 1.13 3.80 12.70
C VAL A 100 1.11 2.61 13.64
N GLU A 101 -0.05 2.28 14.19
CA GLU A 101 -0.25 1.14 15.09
C GLU A 101 0.05 -0.19 14.39
N LEU A 102 -0.41 -0.34 13.13
CA LEU A 102 -0.13 -1.54 12.33
C LEU A 102 1.37 -1.75 12.12
N VAL A 103 2.11 -0.68 11.77
CA VAL A 103 3.57 -0.76 11.58
C VAL A 103 4.27 -1.13 12.90
N GLN A 104 3.87 -0.53 14.02
CA GLN A 104 4.48 -0.83 15.33
C GLN A 104 4.19 -2.25 15.80
N ALA A 105 2.95 -2.73 15.63
CA ALA A 105 2.57 -4.10 15.94
C ALA A 105 3.35 -5.10 15.09
N ALA A 106 3.48 -4.84 13.79
CA ALA A 106 4.22 -5.69 12.86
C ALA A 106 5.72 -5.77 13.18
N LYS A 107 6.33 -4.66 13.64
CA LYS A 107 7.73 -4.64 14.11
C LYS A 107 7.92 -5.44 15.40
N THR A 108 6.93 -5.46 16.28
CA THR A 108 6.98 -6.16 17.58
C THR A 108 6.76 -7.66 17.45
N ALA A 109 5.99 -8.09 16.44
CA ALA A 109 5.68 -9.51 16.19
C ALA A 109 6.82 -10.30 15.52
N ARG A 110 7.99 -9.68 15.34
CA ARG A 110 9.19 -10.28 14.73
C ARG A 110 10.11 -10.93 15.76
#